data_AF-A0A098S992-F1
#
_entry.id   AF-A0A098S992-F1
#
_cell.length_a   1.000
_cell.length_b   1.000
_cell.length_c   1.000
_cell.angle_alpha   90.00
_cell.angle_beta   90.00
_cell.angle_gamma   90.00
#
_symmetry.space_group_name_H-M   'P 1'
#
loop_
_entity.id
_entity.type
_entity.pdbx_description
1 polymer ?
#
loop_
_entity_poly.entity_id
_entity_poly.type
_entity_poly.pdbx_seq_one_letter_code
_entity_poly.pdbx_strand_id
1 'polypeptide(L)'
;MASQVKSGKAFEFALLNAFYDLLRDNKMNVNVVDDKSLSYAMQYYSEFPKSDRQAFDTAAKTAVSFFPDVEPMLFYQKGDSSINLSLASDGRGQKGDVRDILIQSSLKKWVIGISAKNNHKAVKHPRLSQSIDFGASWLDLPVSDNYFENIEPIFSELKKLKNNGPETKWSELENIQRDFYLPILEHFKDELLRLDVQNKGVVAAKLVGYLIGKQDFYKVIKTKGMITIQAFNLQGTLNLPSPYRKPSARIPKLNLPDRIIDLSLKKGSKSTLELTMSNGWQMSFRIHNASSRIEPSFKFDINLISTPESLFSTNFYV
;
A
#
# COMPACT_ATOMS: atom_id res chain seq x y z
N MET A 1 -9.55 11.69 10.56
CA MET A 1 -8.67 10.52 10.67
C MET A 1 -9.34 9.33 11.37
N ALA A 2 -9.97 9.48 12.55
CA ALA A 2 -10.66 8.38 13.24
C ALA A 2 -11.80 7.71 12.42
N SER A 3 -12.61 8.47 11.68
CA SER A 3 -13.70 7.91 10.86
C SER A 3 -13.21 7.08 9.66
N GLN A 4 -12.05 7.43 9.10
CA GLN A 4 -11.47 6.71 7.96
C GLN A 4 -10.91 5.36 8.39
N VAL A 5 -10.21 5.31 9.53
CA VAL A 5 -9.72 4.05 10.11
C VAL A 5 -10.89 3.12 10.44
N LYS A 6 -11.91 3.63 11.14
CA LYS A 6 -13.11 2.84 11.49
C LYS A 6 -13.82 2.28 10.25
N SER A 7 -14.05 3.12 9.23
CA SER A 7 -14.75 2.67 8.02
C SER A 7 -13.90 1.73 7.14
N GLY A 8 -12.57 1.88 7.14
CA GLY A 8 -11.66 0.93 6.53
C GLY A 8 -11.76 -0.45 7.18
N LYS A 9 -11.64 -0.51 8.50
CA LYS A 9 -11.74 -1.75 9.29
C LYS A 9 -13.13 -2.39 9.20
N ALA A 10 -14.20 -1.60 9.17
CA ALA A 10 -15.55 -2.11 8.94
C ALA A 10 -15.69 -2.77 7.56
N PHE A 11 -15.07 -2.21 6.52
CA PHE A 11 -15.07 -2.80 5.19
C PHE A 11 -14.19 -4.06 5.11
N GLU A 12 -13.05 -4.10 5.81
CA GLU A 12 -12.23 -5.31 5.97
C GLU A 12 -13.05 -6.47 6.57
N PHE A 13 -13.82 -6.20 7.63
CA PHE A 13 -14.70 -7.19 8.25
C PHE A 13 -15.79 -7.68 7.30
N ALA A 14 -16.45 -6.77 6.57
CA ALA A 14 -17.48 -7.14 5.59
C ALA A 14 -16.93 -8.05 4.48
N LEU A 15 -15.71 -7.76 3.97
CA LEU A 15 -15.02 -8.61 3.01
C LEU A 15 -14.67 -9.99 3.59
N LEU A 16 -14.15 -10.04 4.81
CA LEU A 16 -13.84 -11.31 5.48
C LEU A 16 -15.09 -12.19 5.61
N ASN A 17 -16.22 -11.61 6.04
CA ASN A 17 -17.48 -12.33 6.14
C ASN A 17 -17.98 -12.81 4.78
N ALA A 18 -17.90 -11.96 3.74
CA ALA A 18 -18.30 -12.37 2.40
C ALA A 18 -17.45 -13.54 1.87
N PHE A 19 -16.14 -13.57 2.15
CA PHE A 19 -15.30 -14.73 1.84
C PHE A 19 -15.64 -15.96 2.68
N TYR A 20 -15.95 -15.78 3.96
CA TYR A 20 -16.39 -16.87 4.83
C TYR A 20 -17.66 -17.53 4.30
N ASP A 21 -18.67 -16.72 3.95
CA ASP A 21 -19.93 -17.19 3.36
C ASP A 21 -19.68 -17.93 2.04
N LEU A 22 -18.90 -17.33 1.12
CA LEU A 22 -18.54 -17.96 -0.17
C LEU A 22 -17.91 -19.34 0.03
N LEU A 23 -16.94 -19.46 0.93
CA LEU A 23 -16.22 -20.71 1.15
C LEU A 23 -17.11 -21.76 1.86
N ARG A 24 -17.94 -21.34 2.82
CA ARG A 24 -18.90 -22.22 3.51
C ARG A 24 -19.97 -22.75 2.56
N ASP A 25 -20.51 -21.91 1.70
CA ASP A 25 -21.50 -22.30 0.69
C ASP A 25 -20.93 -23.32 -0.31
N ASN A 26 -19.62 -23.25 -0.57
CA ASN A 26 -18.88 -24.22 -1.37
C ASN A 26 -18.36 -25.42 -0.54
N LYS A 27 -18.86 -25.62 0.68
CA LYS A 27 -18.55 -26.75 1.58
C LYS A 27 -17.06 -26.88 1.94
N MET A 28 -16.33 -25.78 1.91
CA MET A 28 -14.93 -25.76 2.33
C MET A 28 -14.83 -25.83 3.87
N ASN A 29 -13.81 -26.50 4.38
CA ASN A 29 -13.48 -26.42 5.81
C ASN A 29 -12.77 -25.08 6.12
N VAL A 30 -13.48 -24.12 6.70
CA VAL A 30 -12.97 -22.75 6.94
C VAL A 30 -12.82 -22.50 8.43
N ASN A 31 -11.69 -21.91 8.81
CA ASN A 31 -11.41 -21.42 10.15
C ASN A 31 -11.18 -19.90 10.09
N VAL A 32 -11.93 -19.14 10.88
CA VAL A 32 -11.69 -17.71 11.06
C VAL A 32 -10.75 -17.55 12.26
N VAL A 33 -9.62 -16.88 12.05
CA VAL A 33 -8.64 -16.65 13.11
C VAL A 33 -9.20 -15.59 14.06
N ASP A 34 -9.56 -16.03 15.27
CA ASP A 34 -10.07 -15.15 16.32
C ASP A 34 -8.89 -14.46 17.05
N ASP A 35 -8.62 -13.22 16.65
CA ASP A 35 -7.60 -12.38 17.25
C ASP A 35 -8.10 -10.95 17.47
N LYS A 36 -7.26 -10.11 18.09
CA LYS A 36 -7.59 -8.71 18.36
C LYS A 36 -7.97 -7.93 17.10
N SER A 37 -7.35 -8.23 15.96
CA SER A 37 -7.64 -7.56 14.70
C SER A 37 -9.05 -7.86 14.22
N LEU A 38 -9.50 -9.11 14.35
CA LEU A 38 -10.89 -9.48 14.10
C LEU A 38 -11.84 -8.76 15.07
N SER A 39 -11.56 -8.80 16.37
CA SER A 39 -12.43 -8.18 17.38
C SER A 39 -12.61 -6.67 17.14
N TYR A 40 -11.52 -5.94 16.83
CA TYR A 40 -11.58 -4.51 16.54
C TYR A 40 -12.36 -4.20 15.27
N ALA A 41 -12.16 -4.97 14.20
CA ALA A 41 -12.87 -4.76 12.94
C ALA A 41 -14.38 -5.01 13.09
N MET A 42 -14.75 -6.07 13.83
CA MET A 42 -16.14 -6.38 14.17
C MET A 42 -16.78 -5.28 15.02
N GLN A 43 -16.07 -4.78 16.04
CA GLN A 43 -16.54 -3.68 16.86
C GLN A 43 -16.79 -2.43 16.01
N TYR A 44 -15.82 -2.00 15.21
CA TYR A 44 -15.98 -0.83 14.35
C TYR A 44 -17.10 -1.00 13.34
N TYR A 45 -17.26 -2.18 12.75
CA TYR A 45 -18.38 -2.47 11.88
C TYR A 45 -19.73 -2.29 12.60
N SER A 46 -19.86 -2.81 13.82
CA SER A 46 -21.11 -2.71 14.61
C SER A 46 -21.51 -1.28 14.98
N GLU A 47 -20.54 -0.37 15.11
CA GLU A 47 -20.75 1.05 15.41
C GLU A 47 -21.37 1.84 14.23
N PHE A 48 -21.26 1.34 13.00
CA PHE A 48 -21.86 2.00 11.83
C PHE A 48 -23.39 1.80 11.78
N PRO A 49 -24.16 2.78 11.29
CA PRO A 49 -25.60 2.62 11.03
C PRO A 49 -25.90 1.43 10.10
N LYS A 50 -27.12 0.87 10.22
CA LYS A 50 -27.55 -0.28 9.40
C LYS A 50 -27.39 -0.03 7.91
N SER A 51 -27.68 1.18 7.41
CA SER A 51 -27.52 1.56 6.01
C SER A 51 -26.06 1.47 5.53
N ASP A 52 -25.12 1.92 6.36
CA ASP A 52 -23.69 1.89 6.04
C ASP A 52 -23.15 0.48 6.06
N ARG A 53 -23.57 -0.34 7.05
CA ARG A 53 -23.25 -1.76 7.12
C ARG A 53 -23.76 -2.52 5.89
N GLN A 54 -25.01 -2.26 5.48
CA GLN A 54 -25.56 -2.81 4.24
C GLN A 54 -24.73 -2.39 3.01
N ALA A 55 -24.29 -1.13 2.94
CA ALA A 55 -23.44 -0.67 1.85
C ALA A 55 -22.06 -1.34 1.85
N PHE A 56 -21.48 -1.66 3.02
CA PHE A 56 -20.26 -2.45 3.12
C PHE A 56 -20.49 -3.90 2.68
N ASP A 57 -21.57 -4.54 3.14
CA ASP A 57 -21.88 -5.93 2.83
C ASP A 57 -22.18 -6.14 1.35
N THR A 58 -23.00 -5.27 0.74
CA THR A 58 -23.28 -5.33 -0.70
C THR A 58 -21.99 -5.15 -1.48
N ALA A 59 -21.14 -4.19 -1.10
CA ALA A 59 -19.87 -3.99 -1.78
C ALA A 59 -18.93 -5.19 -1.63
N ALA A 60 -18.88 -5.78 -0.43
CA ALA A 60 -18.06 -6.96 -0.16
C ALA A 60 -18.52 -8.17 -0.96
N LYS A 61 -19.83 -8.46 -0.99
CA LYS A 61 -20.40 -9.58 -1.76
C LYS A 61 -20.16 -9.43 -3.26
N THR A 62 -20.37 -8.24 -3.81
CA THR A 62 -20.08 -7.96 -5.23
C THR A 62 -18.59 -8.09 -5.54
N ALA A 63 -17.70 -7.70 -4.63
CA ALA A 63 -16.26 -7.90 -4.84
C ALA A 63 -15.88 -9.39 -4.78
N VAL A 64 -16.43 -10.14 -3.81
CA VAL A 64 -16.09 -11.55 -3.56
C VAL A 64 -16.59 -12.46 -4.68
N SER A 65 -17.68 -12.12 -5.37
CA SER A 65 -18.21 -12.90 -6.50
C SER A 65 -17.25 -13.00 -7.70
N PHE A 66 -16.25 -12.13 -7.78
CA PHE A 66 -15.19 -12.19 -8.79
C PHE A 66 -14.18 -13.33 -8.56
N PHE A 67 -13.89 -13.63 -7.30
CA PHE A 67 -12.77 -14.50 -6.94
C PHE A 67 -12.91 -15.96 -7.39
N PRO A 68 -14.11 -16.57 -7.47
CA PRO A 68 -14.24 -17.92 -7.99
C PRO A 68 -13.70 -18.14 -9.40
N ASP A 69 -13.70 -17.10 -10.24
CA ASP A 69 -13.20 -17.17 -11.61
C ASP A 69 -11.69 -17.02 -11.73
N VAL A 70 -11.06 -16.34 -10.78
CA VAL A 70 -9.63 -16.03 -10.85
C VAL A 70 -8.80 -16.78 -9.83
N GLU A 71 -9.37 -17.30 -8.75
CA GLU A 71 -8.64 -18.00 -7.69
C GLU A 71 -9.18 -19.41 -7.43
N PRO A 72 -8.94 -20.39 -8.32
CA PRO A 72 -9.34 -21.78 -8.11
C PRO A 72 -8.83 -22.40 -6.81
N MET A 73 -7.70 -21.91 -6.28
CA MET A 73 -7.12 -22.39 -5.03
C MET A 73 -8.03 -22.14 -3.81
N LEU A 74 -8.95 -21.17 -3.87
CA LEU A 74 -9.95 -20.95 -2.81
C LEU A 74 -10.80 -22.19 -2.54
N PHE A 75 -11.00 -23.05 -3.54
CA PHE A 75 -11.83 -24.25 -3.43
C PHE A 75 -11.00 -25.53 -3.41
N TYR A 76 -9.73 -25.44 -2.99
CA TYR A 76 -8.84 -26.59 -2.91
C TYR A 76 -8.32 -26.85 -1.50
N GLN A 77 -8.54 -28.07 -1.02
CA GLN A 77 -8.03 -28.60 0.24
C GLN A 77 -7.33 -29.93 0.00
N LYS A 78 -6.23 -30.17 0.72
CA LYS A 78 -5.49 -31.42 0.66
C LYS A 78 -5.73 -32.20 1.96
N GLY A 79 -6.42 -33.33 1.85
CA GLY A 79 -6.83 -34.12 3.02
C GLY A 79 -7.67 -33.27 3.97
N ASP A 80 -7.41 -33.39 5.28
CA ASP A 80 -8.17 -32.67 6.32
C ASP A 80 -7.75 -31.22 6.53
N SER A 81 -6.98 -30.63 5.60
CA SER A 81 -6.55 -29.24 5.70
C SER A 81 -7.73 -28.27 5.68
N SER A 82 -7.72 -27.26 6.55
CA SER A 82 -8.65 -26.13 6.50
C SER A 82 -8.08 -24.93 5.72
N ILE A 83 -8.95 -23.96 5.40
CA ILE A 83 -8.61 -22.62 4.94
C ILE A 83 -8.75 -21.65 6.11
N ASN A 84 -7.68 -20.91 6.41
CA ASN A 84 -7.67 -19.88 7.43
C ASN A 84 -8.00 -18.52 6.81
N LEU A 85 -9.00 -17.84 7.37
CA LEU A 85 -9.31 -16.44 7.11
C LEU A 85 -8.83 -15.60 8.29
N SER A 86 -8.01 -14.59 8.03
CA SER A 86 -7.49 -13.71 9.09
C SER A 86 -7.37 -12.27 8.62
N LEU A 87 -7.59 -11.32 9.54
CA LEU A 87 -7.23 -9.93 9.33
C LEU A 87 -5.77 -9.69 9.73
N ALA A 88 -5.09 -8.81 9.01
CA ALA A 88 -3.71 -8.47 9.33
C ALA A 88 -3.63 -7.59 10.59
N SER A 89 -2.72 -7.95 11.48
CA SER A 89 -2.32 -7.12 12.61
C SER A 89 -1.60 -5.84 12.16
N ASP A 90 -1.76 -4.75 12.90
CA ASP A 90 -1.10 -3.47 12.63
C ASP A 90 0.44 -3.58 12.50
N GLY A 91 1.06 -4.52 13.24
CA GLY A 91 2.51 -4.76 13.18
C GLY A 91 3.02 -5.29 11.84
N ARG A 92 2.18 -5.96 11.04
CA ARG A 92 2.56 -6.42 9.68
C ARG A 92 2.53 -5.27 8.68
N GLY A 93 1.57 -4.36 8.83
CA GLY A 93 1.52 -3.12 8.06
C GLY A 93 2.79 -2.27 8.22
N GLN A 94 3.32 -2.20 9.45
CA GLN A 94 4.59 -1.51 9.72
C GLN A 94 5.79 -2.15 9.01
N LYS A 95 5.80 -3.48 8.86
CA LYS A 95 6.84 -4.22 8.11
C LYS A 95 6.62 -4.21 6.60
N GLY A 96 5.59 -3.49 6.13
CA GLY A 96 5.36 -3.26 4.72
C GLY A 96 4.49 -4.28 4.00
N ASP A 97 3.77 -5.12 4.75
CA ASP A 97 2.70 -5.95 4.20
C ASP A 97 1.42 -5.12 4.06
N VAL A 98 0.92 -4.96 2.84
CA VAL A 98 -0.26 -4.13 2.53
C VAL A 98 -1.57 -4.92 2.49
N ARG A 99 -1.50 -6.23 2.75
CA ARG A 99 -2.65 -7.13 2.79
C ARG A 99 -3.36 -6.93 4.12
N ASP A 100 -4.63 -6.59 4.03
CA ASP A 100 -5.53 -6.39 5.16
C ASP A 100 -6.23 -7.72 5.53
N ILE A 101 -6.49 -8.59 4.54
CA ILE A 101 -7.07 -9.93 4.72
C ILE A 101 -6.14 -10.96 4.10
N LEU A 102 -5.93 -12.08 4.80
CA LEU A 102 -5.21 -13.25 4.30
C LEU A 102 -6.15 -14.45 4.28
N ILE A 103 -6.22 -15.08 3.10
CA ILE A 103 -6.90 -16.34 2.86
C ILE A 103 -5.83 -17.36 2.54
N GLN A 104 -5.60 -18.35 3.38
CA GLN A 104 -4.48 -19.27 3.21
C GLN A 104 -4.84 -20.69 3.62
N SER A 105 -4.24 -21.67 2.97
CA SER A 105 -4.31 -23.05 3.46
C SER A 105 -3.64 -23.15 4.83
N SER A 106 -4.22 -23.94 5.74
CA SER A 106 -3.60 -24.32 7.03
C SER A 106 -2.22 -24.98 6.87
N LEU A 107 -1.97 -25.63 5.72
CA LEU A 107 -0.66 -26.20 5.37
C LEU A 107 0.33 -25.16 4.81
N LYS A 108 -0.05 -23.88 4.75
CA LYS A 108 0.74 -22.74 4.23
C LYS A 108 1.30 -22.93 2.82
N LYS A 109 0.58 -23.68 1.98
CA LYS A 109 1.01 -23.95 0.58
C LYS A 109 0.68 -22.84 -0.39
N TRP A 110 -0.33 -22.03 -0.06
CA TRP A 110 -0.78 -20.90 -0.86
C TRP A 110 -1.40 -19.86 0.05
N VAL A 111 -1.33 -18.60 -0.39
CA VAL A 111 -1.90 -17.45 0.30
C VAL A 111 -2.46 -16.50 -0.75
N ILE A 112 -3.69 -16.04 -0.54
CA ILE A 112 -4.33 -14.99 -1.31
C ILE A 112 -4.47 -13.78 -0.38
N GLY A 113 -3.86 -12.68 -0.79
CA GLY A 113 -3.91 -11.42 -0.06
C GLY A 113 -4.96 -10.48 -0.60
N ILE A 114 -5.70 -9.81 0.29
CA ILE A 114 -6.62 -8.74 -0.08
C ILE A 114 -6.19 -7.45 0.63
N SER A 115 -6.03 -6.37 -0.11
CA SER A 115 -5.89 -5.02 0.44
C SER A 115 -7.22 -4.28 0.26
N ALA A 116 -7.93 -4.04 1.35
CA ALA A 116 -9.23 -3.40 1.36
C ALA A 116 -9.04 -1.88 1.42
N LYS A 117 -9.70 -1.14 0.53
CA LYS A 117 -9.66 0.33 0.52
C LYS A 117 -11.06 0.89 0.43
N ASN A 118 -11.40 1.77 1.37
CA ASN A 118 -12.63 2.55 1.35
C ASN A 118 -12.29 4.00 0.99
N ASN A 119 -12.61 4.42 -0.24
CA ASN A 119 -12.35 5.75 -0.80
C ASN A 119 -10.87 6.20 -0.84
N HIS A 120 -9.90 5.28 -0.87
CA HIS A 120 -8.47 5.64 -0.86
C HIS A 120 -7.65 4.87 -1.89
N LYS A 121 -6.87 5.59 -2.71
CA LYS A 121 -6.03 4.99 -3.77
C LYS A 121 -4.53 5.02 -3.49
N ALA A 122 -4.06 5.84 -2.53
CA ALA A 122 -2.64 6.08 -2.37
C ALA A 122 -1.87 4.87 -1.79
N VAL A 123 -0.55 4.92 -1.93
CA VAL A 123 0.38 3.87 -1.53
C VAL A 123 1.11 4.23 -0.23
N LYS A 124 2.24 3.60 0.09
CA LYS A 124 2.98 3.98 1.30
C LYS A 124 3.39 5.44 1.28
N HIS A 125 3.41 6.02 2.48
CA HIS A 125 3.71 7.43 2.72
C HIS A 125 4.85 7.56 3.72
N PRO A 126 6.10 7.25 3.30
CA PRO A 126 7.24 7.23 4.19
C PRO A 126 7.63 8.64 4.64
N ARG A 127 8.45 8.70 5.69
CA ARG A 127 9.01 9.94 6.22
C ARG A 127 10.46 10.11 5.78
N LEU A 128 10.89 11.37 5.76
CA LEU A 128 12.29 11.76 5.69
C LEU A 128 12.65 12.52 6.98
N SER A 129 13.80 12.20 7.55
CA SER A 129 14.42 12.94 8.66
C SER A 129 15.93 12.71 8.63
N GLN A 130 16.68 13.50 9.39
CA GLN A 130 18.13 13.31 9.54
C GLN A 130 18.53 11.91 10.04
N SER A 131 17.61 11.17 10.67
CA SER A 131 17.86 9.83 11.23
C SER A 131 17.28 8.68 10.39
N ILE A 132 16.55 8.96 9.31
CA ILE A 132 15.96 7.92 8.46
C ILE A 132 16.83 7.72 7.23
N ASP A 133 17.50 6.58 7.17
CA ASP A 133 18.14 6.09 5.96
C ASP A 133 17.06 5.48 5.03
N PHE A 134 16.61 6.26 4.04
CA PHE A 134 15.62 5.78 3.08
C PHE A 134 16.19 4.67 2.18
N GLY A 135 17.49 4.71 1.88
CA GLY A 135 18.14 3.71 1.07
C GLY A 135 18.15 2.36 1.77
N ALA A 136 18.60 2.31 3.02
CA ALA A 136 18.61 1.08 3.82
C ALA A 136 17.19 0.57 4.05
N SER A 137 16.24 1.45 4.39
CA SER A 137 14.88 1.02 4.74
C SER A 137 14.00 0.67 3.55
N TRP A 138 14.17 1.31 2.39
CA TRP A 138 13.30 1.10 1.22
C TRP A 138 13.95 0.18 0.21
N LEU A 139 15.28 0.25 0.07
CA LEU A 139 16.02 -0.40 -1.00
C LEU A 139 17.01 -1.45 -0.46
N ASP A 140 17.13 -1.65 0.85
CA ASP A 140 18.19 -2.46 1.46
C ASP A 140 19.59 -2.05 0.93
N LEU A 141 19.79 -0.75 0.68
CA LEU A 141 21.01 -0.15 0.12
C LEU A 141 21.26 1.20 0.83
N PRO A 142 22.17 1.31 1.81
CA PRO A 142 22.32 2.51 2.62
C PRO A 142 22.63 3.74 1.77
N VAL A 143 22.13 4.90 2.20
CA VAL A 143 22.48 6.19 1.61
C VAL A 143 23.94 6.55 1.92
N SER A 144 24.50 7.49 1.16
CA SER A 144 25.84 8.02 1.39
C SER A 144 25.90 8.90 2.64
N ASP A 145 27.08 8.99 3.26
CA ASP A 145 27.35 9.97 4.31
C ASP A 145 27.11 11.40 3.80
N ASN A 146 27.51 11.67 2.55
CA ASN A 146 27.25 12.93 1.86
C ASN A 146 25.75 13.28 1.79
N TYR A 147 24.83 12.30 1.68
CA TYR A 147 23.40 12.59 1.79
C TYR A 147 23.04 13.15 3.17
N PHE A 148 23.52 12.51 4.24
CA PHE A 148 23.27 12.97 5.61
C PHE A 148 23.89 14.34 5.89
N GLU A 149 25.13 14.56 5.45
CA GLU A 149 25.81 15.86 5.55
C GLU A 149 25.03 16.97 4.83
N ASN A 150 24.47 16.68 3.66
CA ASN A 150 23.71 17.67 2.88
C ASN A 150 22.34 18.00 3.49
N ILE A 151 21.64 17.04 4.09
CA ILE A 151 20.33 17.30 4.72
C ILE A 151 20.45 17.84 6.16
N GLU A 152 21.59 17.66 6.82
CA GLU A 152 21.80 18.05 8.21
C GLU A 152 21.55 19.55 8.48
N PRO A 153 22.05 20.51 7.68
CA PRO A 153 21.78 21.92 7.90
C PRO A 153 20.28 22.24 7.92
N ILE A 154 19.51 21.60 7.03
CA ILE A 154 18.08 21.80 6.88
C ILE A 154 17.35 21.28 8.14
N PHE A 155 17.64 20.05 8.57
CA PHE A 155 17.01 19.47 9.76
C PHE A 155 17.47 20.11 11.07
N SER A 156 18.71 20.60 11.12
CA SER A 156 19.24 21.36 12.25
C SER A 156 18.49 22.67 12.42
N GLU A 157 18.19 23.38 11.33
CA GLU A 157 17.39 24.60 11.38
C GLU A 157 15.96 24.34 11.85
N LEU A 158 15.32 23.28 11.35
CA LEU A 158 13.99 22.86 11.84
C LEU A 158 14.01 22.52 13.33
N LYS A 159 15.08 21.89 13.82
CA LYS A 159 15.26 21.57 15.23
C LYS A 159 15.43 22.84 16.08
N LYS A 160 16.18 23.83 15.60
CA LYS A 160 16.31 25.15 16.26
C LYS A 160 14.96 25.87 16.32
N LEU A 161 14.24 25.96 15.20
CA LEU A 161 12.91 26.57 15.15
C LEU A 161 11.94 25.92 16.14
N LYS A 162 11.92 24.57 16.17
CA LYS A 162 11.10 23.82 17.13
C LYS A 162 11.52 24.06 18.58
N ASN A 163 12.82 24.14 18.88
CA ASN A 163 13.30 24.35 20.25
C ASN A 163 13.03 25.77 20.75
N ASN A 164 13.18 26.77 19.88
CA ASN A 164 12.95 28.18 20.21
C ASN A 164 11.46 28.52 20.29
N GLY A 165 10.62 27.82 19.50
CA GLY A 165 9.17 27.96 19.50
C GLY A 165 8.48 26.61 19.32
N PRO A 166 8.30 25.82 20.40
CA PRO A 166 7.65 24.50 20.31
C PRO A 166 6.23 24.54 19.73
N GLU A 167 5.59 25.70 19.84
CA GLU A 167 4.23 25.93 19.39
C GLU A 167 4.14 26.48 17.96
N THR A 168 5.27 26.90 17.36
CA THR A 168 5.34 27.54 16.04
C THR A 168 4.76 26.65 14.96
N LYS A 169 3.86 27.22 14.16
CA LYS A 169 3.20 26.51 13.06
C LYS A 169 3.96 26.71 11.75
N TRP A 170 3.84 25.73 10.86
CA TRP A 170 4.37 25.86 9.49
C TRP A 170 3.77 27.04 8.72
N SER A 171 2.55 27.46 9.05
CA SER A 171 1.88 28.62 8.45
C SER A 171 2.52 29.97 8.79
N GLU A 172 3.39 30.00 9.81
CA GLU A 172 4.12 31.20 10.22
C GLU A 172 5.42 31.38 9.41
N LEU A 173 5.82 30.38 8.60
CA LEU A 173 6.97 30.45 7.72
C LEU A 173 6.55 30.86 6.31
N GLU A 174 7.09 31.98 5.80
CA GLU A 174 6.71 32.52 4.50
C GLU A 174 7.17 31.67 3.30
N ASN A 175 8.33 31.01 3.42
CA ASN A 175 9.02 30.41 2.28
C ASN A 175 9.28 28.90 2.43
N ILE A 176 8.42 28.16 3.15
CA ILE A 176 8.60 26.73 3.45
C ILE A 176 8.98 25.87 2.23
N GLN A 177 8.36 26.12 1.08
CA GLN A 177 8.60 25.31 -0.11
C GLN A 177 10.01 25.54 -0.68
N ARG A 178 10.49 26.78 -0.62
CA ARG A 178 11.82 27.14 -1.13
C ARG A 178 12.91 26.77 -0.14
N ASP A 179 12.67 27.03 1.14
CA ASP A 179 13.72 26.96 2.16
C ASP A 179 13.90 25.55 2.73
N PHE A 180 12.86 24.70 2.64
CA PHE A 180 12.91 23.33 3.18
C PHE A 180 12.52 22.25 2.17
N TYR A 181 11.36 22.37 1.50
CA TYR A 181 10.88 21.29 0.65
C TYR A 181 11.77 21.06 -0.57
N LEU A 182 12.10 22.12 -1.31
CA LEU A 182 12.88 22.01 -2.52
C LEU A 182 14.29 21.44 -2.26
N PRO A 183 15.10 21.96 -1.30
CA PRO A 183 16.42 21.38 -1.02
C PRO A 183 16.38 19.91 -0.58
N ILE A 184 15.41 19.52 0.26
CA ILE A 184 15.25 18.12 0.67
C ILE A 184 14.90 17.22 -0.52
N LEU A 185 14.05 17.69 -1.43
CA LEU A 185 13.70 16.94 -2.64
C LEU A 185 14.89 16.81 -3.59
N GLU A 186 15.72 17.84 -3.74
CA GLU A 186 16.93 17.81 -4.55
C GLU A 186 17.94 16.80 -3.99
N HIS A 187 18.24 16.85 -2.69
CA HIS A 187 19.13 15.87 -2.06
C HIS A 187 18.59 14.44 -2.11
N PHE A 188 17.28 14.25 -1.90
CA PHE A 188 16.64 12.94 -2.07
C PHE A 188 16.75 12.43 -3.51
N LYS A 189 16.47 13.30 -4.50
CA LYS A 189 16.56 12.97 -5.92
C LYS A 189 17.98 12.55 -6.30
N ASP A 190 18.97 13.35 -5.94
CA ASP A 190 20.36 13.11 -6.32
C ASP A 190 20.87 11.81 -5.69
N GLU A 191 20.54 11.55 -4.43
CA GLU A 191 20.91 10.33 -3.75
C GLU A 191 20.22 9.09 -4.34
N LEU A 192 18.93 9.18 -4.68
CA LEU A 192 18.21 8.07 -5.33
C LEU A 192 18.79 7.76 -6.71
N LEU A 193 19.14 8.76 -7.51
CA LEU A 193 19.79 8.58 -8.81
C LEU A 193 21.20 8.02 -8.66
N ARG A 194 21.97 8.46 -7.65
CA ARG A 194 23.28 7.89 -7.32
C ARG A 194 23.18 6.40 -7.00
N LEU A 195 22.22 6.01 -6.16
CA LEU A 195 21.95 4.61 -5.82
C LEU A 195 21.58 3.79 -7.08
N ASP A 196 20.74 4.33 -7.97
CA ASP A 196 20.33 3.66 -9.21
C ASP A 196 21.52 3.44 -10.17
N VAL A 197 22.39 4.44 -10.31
CA VAL A 197 23.62 4.32 -11.12
C VAL A 197 24.57 3.26 -10.56
N GLN A 198 24.72 3.17 -9.24
CA GLN A 198 25.60 2.19 -8.59
C GLN A 198 25.01 0.78 -8.55
N ASN A 199 23.69 0.64 -8.60
CA ASN A 199 22.97 -0.62 -8.41
C ASN A 199 22.00 -0.87 -9.58
N LYS A 200 22.53 -0.79 -10.81
CA LYS A 200 21.76 -0.92 -12.05
C LYS A 200 20.89 -2.17 -12.06
N GLY A 201 19.63 -2.03 -12.46
CA GLY A 201 18.69 -3.14 -12.56
C GLY A 201 17.91 -3.45 -11.28
N VAL A 202 18.26 -2.84 -10.14
CA VAL A 202 17.75 -3.25 -8.82
C VAL A 202 16.92 -2.17 -8.13
N VAL A 203 17.34 -0.90 -8.20
CA VAL A 203 16.73 0.19 -7.40
C VAL A 203 15.26 0.40 -7.76
N ALA A 204 14.93 0.49 -9.05
CA ALA A 204 13.55 0.70 -9.50
C ALA A 204 12.60 -0.42 -9.00
N ALA A 205 12.99 -1.69 -9.15
CA ALA A 205 12.19 -2.83 -8.69
C ALA A 205 12.00 -2.82 -7.17
N LYS A 206 13.07 -2.54 -6.40
CA LYS A 206 13.00 -2.47 -4.94
C LYS A 206 12.13 -1.31 -4.46
N LEU A 207 12.20 -0.15 -5.13
CA LEU A 207 11.37 1.00 -4.82
C LEU A 207 9.88 0.69 -5.03
N VAL A 208 9.52 0.05 -6.14
CA VAL A 208 8.15 -0.44 -6.37
C VAL A 208 7.74 -1.45 -5.29
N GLY A 209 8.59 -2.43 -4.99
CA GLY A 209 8.31 -3.43 -3.95
C GLY A 209 8.12 -2.81 -2.55
N TYR A 210 8.87 -1.76 -2.22
CA TYR A 210 8.69 -1.05 -0.96
C TYR A 210 7.39 -0.24 -0.93
N LEU A 211 7.11 0.53 -1.98
CA LEU A 211 5.98 1.45 -2.01
C LEU A 211 4.63 0.75 -2.19
N ILE A 212 4.57 -0.26 -3.05
CA ILE A 212 3.36 -1.02 -3.37
C ILE A 212 3.16 -2.19 -2.41
N GLY A 213 4.22 -2.94 -2.12
CA GLY A 213 4.18 -4.19 -1.36
C GLY A 213 5.13 -5.23 -1.95
N LYS A 214 5.71 -6.08 -1.10
CA LYS A 214 6.63 -7.16 -1.52
C LYS A 214 5.90 -8.47 -1.88
N GLN A 215 4.64 -8.59 -1.49
CA GLN A 215 3.80 -9.79 -1.59
C GLN A 215 2.68 -9.55 -2.59
N ASP A 216 2.15 -10.61 -3.18
CA ASP A 216 1.05 -10.49 -4.12
C ASP A 216 -0.30 -10.31 -3.42
N PHE A 217 -1.17 -9.49 -4.00
CA PHE A 217 -2.49 -9.21 -3.45
C PHE A 217 -3.47 -8.64 -4.47
N TYR A 218 -4.76 -8.75 -4.15
CA TYR A 218 -5.83 -8.00 -4.80
C TYR A 218 -6.13 -6.74 -4.01
N LYS A 219 -6.07 -5.59 -4.66
CA LYS A 219 -6.54 -4.33 -4.10
C LYS A 219 -8.02 -4.18 -4.43
N VAL A 220 -8.87 -4.26 -3.41
CA VAL A 220 -10.32 -4.08 -3.53
C VAL A 220 -10.68 -2.68 -3.04
N ILE A 221 -11.10 -1.82 -3.97
CA ILE A 221 -11.38 -0.42 -3.71
C ILE A 221 -12.88 -0.17 -3.80
N LYS A 222 -13.51 0.11 -2.67
CA LYS A 222 -14.88 0.60 -2.61
C LYS A 222 -14.88 2.12 -2.77
N THR A 223 -15.63 2.59 -3.76
CA THR A 223 -15.97 4.01 -3.95
C THR A 223 -17.49 4.17 -4.02
N LYS A 224 -17.99 5.40 -4.18
CA LYS A 224 -19.43 5.64 -4.32
C LYS A 224 -19.92 5.01 -5.64
N GLY A 225 -20.78 3.99 -5.54
CA GLY A 225 -21.43 3.34 -6.67
C GLY A 225 -20.56 2.38 -7.48
N MET A 226 -19.32 2.11 -7.04
CA MET A 226 -18.37 1.31 -7.81
C MET A 226 -17.33 0.62 -6.93
N ILE A 227 -17.05 -0.63 -7.26
CA ILE A 227 -15.92 -1.41 -6.75
C ILE A 227 -14.90 -1.57 -7.87
N THR A 228 -13.64 -1.31 -7.58
CA THR A 228 -12.51 -1.64 -8.46
C THR A 228 -11.68 -2.74 -7.83
N ILE A 229 -11.37 -3.80 -8.57
CA ILE A 229 -10.42 -4.83 -8.16
C ILE A 229 -9.18 -4.74 -9.06
N GLN A 230 -8.00 -4.55 -8.45
CA GLN A 230 -6.71 -4.55 -9.14
C GLN A 230 -5.84 -5.70 -8.62
N ALA A 231 -5.25 -6.50 -9.50
CA ALA A 231 -4.42 -7.63 -9.09
C ALA A 231 -2.92 -7.29 -9.16
N PHE A 232 -2.30 -7.07 -8.00
CA PHE A 232 -0.87 -6.85 -7.88
C PHE A 232 -0.14 -8.19 -7.78
N ASN A 233 -0.02 -8.88 -8.92
CA ASN A 233 0.65 -10.18 -9.05
C ASN A 233 2.16 -9.98 -9.30
N LEU A 234 2.91 -9.54 -8.30
CA LEU A 234 4.32 -9.15 -8.42
C LEU A 234 5.28 -10.35 -8.51
N GLN A 235 4.97 -11.44 -7.81
CA GLN A 235 5.76 -12.66 -7.72
C GLN A 235 5.19 -13.79 -8.59
N GLY A 236 3.89 -13.77 -8.89
CA GLY A 236 3.23 -14.80 -9.70
C GLY A 236 2.48 -15.84 -8.86
N THR A 237 2.11 -15.50 -7.62
CA THR A 237 1.43 -16.41 -6.68
C THR A 237 -0.08 -16.24 -6.63
N LEU A 238 -0.63 -15.25 -7.36
CA LEU A 238 -2.08 -15.17 -7.61
C LEU A 238 -2.45 -16.00 -8.84
N ASN A 239 -3.74 -16.27 -8.98
CA ASN A 239 -4.31 -16.90 -10.17
C ASN A 239 -3.73 -18.29 -10.46
N LEU A 240 -3.36 -19.00 -9.39
CA LEU A 240 -2.80 -20.34 -9.51
C LEU A 240 -3.91 -21.35 -9.82
N PRO A 241 -3.65 -22.33 -10.71
CA PRO A 241 -4.58 -23.42 -10.94
C PRO A 241 -4.64 -24.33 -9.70
N SER A 242 -5.82 -24.87 -9.42
CA SER A 242 -5.95 -26.02 -8.52
C SER A 242 -5.78 -27.33 -9.32
N PRO A 243 -5.63 -28.49 -8.65
CA PRO A 243 -5.56 -29.78 -9.34
C PRO A 243 -6.78 -30.11 -10.22
N TYR A 244 -7.92 -29.48 -9.97
CA TYR A 244 -9.18 -29.79 -10.63
C TYR A 244 -9.69 -28.66 -11.54
N ARG A 245 -9.17 -27.43 -11.38
CA ARG A 245 -9.70 -26.25 -12.09
C ARG A 245 -8.60 -25.24 -12.40
N LYS A 246 -8.58 -24.78 -13.65
CA LYS A 246 -7.81 -23.61 -14.08
C LYS A 246 -8.65 -22.33 -13.88
N PRO A 247 -8.02 -21.17 -13.69
CA PRO A 247 -8.74 -19.91 -13.66
C PRO A 247 -9.48 -19.66 -14.98
N SER A 248 -10.70 -19.13 -14.89
CA SER A 248 -11.52 -18.72 -16.04
C SER A 248 -10.91 -17.49 -16.73
N ALA A 249 -10.30 -16.59 -15.95
CA ALA A 249 -9.59 -15.42 -16.44
C ALA A 249 -8.13 -15.41 -15.96
N ARG A 250 -7.22 -15.01 -16.86
CA ARG A 250 -5.78 -14.97 -16.57
C ARG A 250 -5.40 -13.64 -15.93
N ILE A 251 -4.64 -13.70 -14.84
CA ILE A 251 -4.00 -12.55 -14.22
C ILE A 251 -2.50 -12.67 -14.45
N PRO A 252 -1.92 -11.86 -15.36
CA PRO A 252 -0.50 -11.94 -15.65
C PRO A 252 0.33 -11.47 -14.44
N LYS A 253 1.55 -11.97 -14.37
CA LYS A 253 2.57 -11.40 -13.47
C LYS A 253 2.88 -9.98 -13.94
N LEU A 254 2.99 -9.04 -12.99
CA LEU A 254 3.35 -7.66 -13.28
C LEU A 254 4.83 -7.55 -13.67
N ASN A 255 5.10 -6.78 -14.71
CA ASN A 255 6.46 -6.41 -15.07
C ASN A 255 6.95 -5.32 -14.12
N LEU A 256 7.84 -5.68 -13.20
CA LEU A 256 8.55 -4.71 -12.35
C LEU A 256 9.51 -3.86 -13.20
N PRO A 257 9.77 -2.60 -12.84
CA PRO A 257 10.72 -1.78 -13.58
C PRO A 257 12.16 -2.22 -13.29
N ASP A 258 13.03 -2.16 -14.30
CA ASP A 258 14.47 -2.45 -14.18
C ASP A 258 15.32 -1.17 -14.01
N ARG A 259 14.83 -0.03 -14.50
CA ARG A 259 15.50 1.26 -14.41
C ARG A 259 14.57 2.43 -14.16
N ILE A 260 15.12 3.49 -13.57
CA ILE A 260 14.56 4.83 -13.56
C ILE A 260 14.78 5.45 -14.95
N ILE A 261 13.73 6.03 -15.54
CA ILE A 261 13.79 6.76 -16.81
C ILE A 261 14.00 8.25 -16.55
N ASP A 262 13.20 8.81 -15.64
CA ASP A 262 13.30 10.22 -15.25
C ASP A 262 12.88 10.38 -13.79
N LEU A 263 13.54 11.32 -13.10
CA LEU A 263 13.15 11.82 -11.79
C LEU A 263 13.32 13.33 -11.78
N SER A 264 12.21 14.05 -11.86
CA SER A 264 12.22 15.50 -12.04
C SER A 264 11.18 16.18 -11.15
N LEU A 265 11.39 17.48 -10.89
CA LEU A 265 10.38 18.28 -10.23
C LEU A 265 9.19 18.45 -11.18
N LYS A 266 7.99 18.20 -10.66
CA LYS A 266 6.75 18.46 -11.38
C LYS A 266 6.72 19.92 -11.82
N LYS A 267 6.40 20.17 -13.09
CA LYS A 267 6.33 21.53 -13.66
C LYS A 267 5.49 22.47 -12.78
N GLY A 268 6.10 23.57 -12.35
CA GLY A 268 5.46 24.58 -11.49
C GLY A 268 5.30 24.18 -10.01
N SER A 269 5.87 23.04 -9.58
CA SER A 269 5.87 22.60 -8.19
C SER A 269 7.25 22.76 -7.55
N LYS A 270 7.28 23.18 -6.28
CA LYS A 270 8.47 23.14 -5.41
C LYS A 270 8.38 22.07 -4.33
N SER A 271 7.38 21.19 -4.43
CA SER A 271 7.09 20.19 -3.40
C SER A 271 6.78 18.81 -3.95
N THR A 272 6.86 18.61 -5.26
CA THR A 272 6.49 17.33 -5.89
C THR A 272 7.53 16.90 -6.90
N LEU A 273 8.08 15.70 -6.72
CA LEU A 273 8.83 14.99 -7.75
C LEU A 273 7.90 14.06 -8.53
N GLU A 274 8.16 13.92 -9.82
CA GLU A 274 7.57 12.90 -10.68
C GLU A 274 8.66 11.90 -11.07
N LEU A 275 8.42 10.63 -10.74
CA LEU A 275 9.30 9.51 -11.03
C LEU A 275 8.67 8.70 -12.16
N THR A 276 9.41 8.57 -13.26
CA THR A 276 9.06 7.69 -14.38
C THR A 276 10.05 6.53 -14.41
N MET A 277 9.55 5.31 -14.47
CA MET A 277 10.34 4.09 -14.55
C MET A 277 9.93 3.28 -15.78
N SER A 278 10.79 2.36 -16.18
CA SER A 278 10.49 1.35 -17.21
C SER A 278 9.20 0.56 -16.93
N ASN A 279 8.70 -0.15 -17.94
CA ASN A 279 7.52 -1.01 -17.84
C ASN A 279 6.23 -0.27 -17.42
N GLY A 280 6.13 1.03 -17.66
CA GLY A 280 4.91 1.81 -17.50
C GLY A 280 4.60 2.23 -16.06
N TRP A 281 5.60 2.21 -15.16
CA TRP A 281 5.42 2.71 -13.79
C TRP A 281 5.70 4.20 -13.70
N GLN A 282 4.76 4.95 -13.14
CA GLN A 282 4.96 6.37 -12.84
C GLN A 282 4.34 6.73 -11.48
N MET A 283 5.08 7.51 -10.68
CA MET A 283 4.68 7.90 -9.33
C MET A 283 4.95 9.39 -9.09
N SER A 284 4.10 10.04 -8.31
CA SER A 284 4.36 11.39 -7.77
C SER A 284 4.76 11.28 -6.30
N PHE A 285 5.74 12.07 -5.88
CA PHE A 285 6.22 12.18 -4.51
C PHE A 285 6.03 13.61 -4.03
N ARG A 286 4.90 13.90 -3.39
CA ARG A 286 4.62 15.22 -2.82
C ARG A 286 5.09 15.28 -1.37
N ILE A 287 6.10 16.08 -1.07
CA ILE A 287 6.54 16.33 0.29
C ILE A 287 5.57 17.28 1.01
N HIS A 288 5.25 16.96 2.26
CA HIS A 288 4.42 17.80 3.13
C HIS A 288 4.77 17.58 4.61
N ASN A 289 4.32 18.48 5.46
CA ASN A 289 4.32 18.35 6.91
C ASN A 289 3.11 17.51 7.40
N ALA A 290 3.35 16.53 8.26
CA ALA A 290 2.28 15.72 8.85
C ALA A 290 1.55 16.43 10.03
N SER A 291 2.28 17.29 10.73
CA SER A 291 1.80 18.10 11.86
C SER A 291 1.60 19.55 11.44
N SER A 292 0.67 20.28 12.05
CA SER A 292 0.54 21.73 11.86
C SER A 292 1.69 22.51 12.50
N ARG A 293 2.36 21.91 13.50
CA ARG A 293 3.53 22.46 14.18
C ARG A 293 4.82 22.00 13.52
N ILE A 294 5.87 22.82 13.64
CA ILE A 294 7.19 22.51 13.10
C ILE A 294 7.75 21.24 13.75
N GLU A 295 8.15 20.30 12.91
CA GLU A 295 8.82 19.06 13.30
C GLU A 295 10.01 18.83 12.35
N PRO A 296 11.16 18.33 12.86
CA PRO A 296 12.31 17.97 12.02
C PRO A 296 12.07 16.64 11.29
N SER A 297 10.92 16.51 10.64
CA SER A 297 10.56 15.38 9.78
C SER A 297 9.56 15.80 8.73
N PHE A 298 9.73 15.29 7.52
CA PHE A 298 8.79 15.45 6.43
C PHE A 298 8.12 14.13 6.08
N LYS A 299 6.98 14.18 5.40
CA LYS A 299 6.26 13.02 4.91
C LYS A 299 6.01 13.12 3.41
N PHE A 300 6.16 12.00 2.72
CA PHE A 300 5.72 11.90 1.33
C PHE A 300 4.26 11.48 1.25
N ASP A 301 3.50 12.21 0.43
CA ASP A 301 2.25 11.77 -0.15
C ASP A 301 2.57 11.21 -1.56
N ILE A 302 2.44 9.89 -1.73
CA ILE A 302 2.86 9.17 -2.92
C ILE A 302 1.64 8.62 -3.63
N ASN A 303 1.50 8.96 -4.91
CA ASN A 303 0.41 8.48 -5.75
C ASN A 303 0.95 7.81 -7.01
N LEU A 304 0.33 6.70 -7.40
CA LEU A 304 0.59 6.10 -8.72
C LEU A 304 -0.11 6.94 -9.77
N ILE A 305 0.68 7.48 -10.69
CA ILE A 305 0.19 8.19 -11.87
C ILE A 305 -0.17 7.16 -12.94
N SER A 306 0.69 6.16 -13.14
CA SER A 306 0.46 5.06 -14.06
C SER A 306 1.02 3.75 -13.51
N THR A 307 0.47 2.66 -14.02
CA THR A 307 0.84 1.27 -13.73
C THR A 307 1.13 0.56 -15.05
N PRO A 308 1.86 -0.56 -15.03
CA PRO A 308 2.04 -1.39 -16.22
C PRO A 308 0.70 -1.74 -16.87
N GLU A 309 0.69 -1.84 -18.20
CA GLU A 309 -0.47 -2.33 -18.95
C GLU A 309 -0.87 -3.75 -18.52
N SER A 310 0.09 -4.55 -18.04
CA SER A 310 -0.16 -5.87 -17.48
C SER A 310 -0.96 -5.85 -16.16
N LEU A 311 -1.23 -4.69 -15.55
CA LEU A 311 -2.04 -4.64 -14.34
C LEU A 311 -3.50 -4.97 -14.68
N PHE A 312 -3.92 -6.16 -14.26
CA PHE A 312 -5.33 -6.53 -14.32
C PHE A 312 -6.15 -5.59 -13.43
N SER A 313 -7.21 -5.01 -14.00
CA SER A 313 -8.18 -4.16 -13.29
C SER A 313 -9.58 -4.40 -13.83
N THR A 314 -10.56 -4.55 -12.94
CA THR A 314 -11.98 -4.67 -13.29
C THR A 314 -12.84 -3.81 -12.38
N ASN A 315 -14.01 -3.38 -12.88
CA ASN A 315 -14.95 -2.54 -12.16
C ASN A 315 -16.33 -3.22 -12.09
N PHE A 316 -16.97 -3.11 -10.93
CA PHE A 316 -18.35 -3.52 -10.70
C PHE A 316 -19.15 -2.32 -10.21
N TYR A 317 -20.32 -2.09 -10.81
CA TYR A 317 -21.22 -1.02 -10.38
C TYR A 317 -22.20 -1.57 -9.34
N VAL A 318 -22.42 -0.79 -8.28
CA VAL A 318 -23.20 -1.19 -7.09
C VAL A 318 -24.15 -0.08 -6.69
#